data_AF-A0A534Q7H0-F1
#
_entry.id   AF-A0A534Q7H0-F1
#
_cell.length_a   1.000
_cell.length_b   1.000
_cell.length_c   1.000
_cell.angle_alpha   90.00
_cell.angle_beta   90.00
_cell.angle_gamma   90.00
#
_symmetry.space_group_name_H-M   'P 1'
#
loop_
_entity.id
_entity.type
_entity.pdbx_description
1 polymer ?
#
loop_
_entity_poly.entity_id
_entity_poly.type
_entity_poly.pdbx_seq_one_letter_code
_entity_poly.pdbx_strand_id
1 'polypeptide(L)'
;QEYTYADGETVAGSVVGWNFGEGHLADERLLRAVQEHCHFEEGELRVICVEAQPILGSTLHWRIVDAKRGMLGEGHAELSELAKRKPWDYGET
;
A
#
# COMPACT_ATOMS: atom_id res chain seq x y z
N GLN A 1 14.02 10.34 -3.84
CA GLN A 1 12.93 11.10 -3.18
C GLN A 1 12.82 10.56 -1.77
N GLU A 2 12.65 11.46 -0.81
CA GLU A 2 12.44 11.09 0.59
C GLU A 2 10.92 10.97 0.81
N TYR A 3 10.46 9.78 1.20
CA TYR A 3 9.05 9.50 1.44
C TYR A 3 8.77 9.41 2.94
N THR A 4 7.66 10.00 3.38
CA THR A 4 7.08 9.71 4.69
C THR A 4 6.17 8.50 4.55
N TYR A 5 6.54 7.40 5.21
CA TYR A 5 5.71 6.20 5.24
C TYR A 5 4.65 6.32 6.34
N ALA A 6 3.41 6.00 5.98
CA ALA A 6 2.28 5.95 6.90
C ALA A 6 1.51 4.65 6.68
N ASP A 7 0.95 4.12 7.76
CA ASP A 7 0.07 2.96 7.71
C ASP A 7 -1.25 3.30 6.99
N GLY A 8 -1.70 2.38 6.13
CA GLY A 8 -2.87 2.59 5.28
C GLY A 8 -4.17 2.76 6.06
N GLU A 9 -4.36 2.03 7.16
CA GLU A 9 -5.54 2.15 8.01
C GLU A 9 -5.58 3.52 8.68
N THR A 10 -4.45 3.98 9.21
CA THR A 10 -4.34 5.30 9.84
C THR A 10 -4.70 6.43 8.87
N VAL A 11 -4.22 6.33 7.62
CA VAL A 11 -4.54 7.29 6.57
C VAL A 11 -6.03 7.20 6.20
N ALA A 12 -6.56 6.00 5.95
CA ALA A 12 -7.94 5.81 5.57
C ALA A 12 -8.92 6.32 6.64
N GLY A 13 -8.63 6.06 7.91
CA GLY A 13 -9.39 6.60 9.03
C GLY A 13 -9.40 8.12 9.09
N SER A 14 -8.27 8.75 8.78
CA SER A 14 -8.14 10.21 8.74
C SER A 14 -8.91 10.84 7.57
N VAL A 15 -8.88 10.20 6.40
CA VAL A 15 -9.58 10.67 5.20
C VAL A 15 -11.10 10.49 5.33
N VAL A 16 -11.55 9.34 5.81
CA VAL A 16 -12.98 9.01 5.92
C VAL A 16 -13.62 9.60 7.18
N GLY A 17 -12.82 9.94 8.20
CA GLY A 17 -13.29 10.45 9.49
C GLY A 17 -13.80 9.36 10.44
N TRP A 18 -13.57 8.09 10.12
CA TRP A 18 -13.99 6.94 10.91
C TRP A 18 -13.09 5.73 10.62
N ASN A 19 -12.74 4.95 11.65
CA ASN A 19 -11.93 3.72 11.53
C ASN A 19 -12.77 2.47 11.79
N PHE A 20 -12.70 1.49 10.88
CA PHE A 20 -13.44 0.23 10.95
C PHE A 20 -12.56 -0.99 11.28
N GLY A 21 -11.23 -0.85 11.26
CA GLY A 21 -10.32 -2.00 11.31
C GLY A 21 -10.29 -2.83 10.02
N GLU A 22 -10.68 -2.22 8.88
CA GLU A 22 -10.79 -2.89 7.59
C GLU A 22 -9.67 -2.42 6.64
N GLY A 23 -8.67 -3.29 6.44
CA GLY A 23 -7.49 -2.99 5.63
C GLY A 23 -7.78 -2.76 4.15
N HIS A 24 -8.85 -3.35 3.59
CA HIS A 24 -9.22 -3.16 2.18
C HIS A 24 -9.82 -1.78 1.90
N LEU A 25 -10.10 -0.96 2.93
CA LEU A 25 -10.56 0.41 2.76
C LEU A 25 -9.44 1.31 2.19
N ALA A 26 -8.18 0.94 2.39
CA ALA A 26 -7.01 1.72 1.99
C ALA A 26 -6.45 1.34 0.59
N ASP A 27 -7.31 0.89 -0.33
CA ASP A 27 -6.91 0.45 -1.67
C ASP A 27 -7.05 1.55 -2.75
N GLU A 28 -6.97 1.17 -4.03
CA GLU A 28 -7.05 2.10 -5.16
C GLU A 28 -8.37 2.86 -5.25
N ARG A 29 -9.46 2.38 -4.64
CA ARG A 29 -10.73 3.09 -4.62
C ARG A 29 -10.61 4.35 -3.79
N LEU A 30 -10.03 4.24 -2.60
CA LEU A 30 -9.76 5.39 -1.75
C LEU A 30 -8.73 6.30 -2.40
N LEU A 31 -7.65 5.74 -2.94
CA LEU A 31 -6.62 6.52 -3.63
C LEU A 31 -7.21 7.36 -4.77
N ARG A 32 -8.13 6.79 -5.58
CA ARG A 32 -8.83 7.54 -6.64
C ARG A 32 -9.67 8.67 -6.08
N ALA A 33 -10.43 8.43 -5.02
CA ALA A 33 -11.24 9.47 -4.37
C ALA A 33 -10.36 10.60 -3.81
N VAL A 34 -9.26 10.25 -3.13
CA VAL A 34 -8.27 11.23 -2.65
C VAL A 34 -7.70 12.02 -3.81
N GLN A 35 -7.31 11.36 -4.90
CA GLN A 35 -6.76 12.05 -6.06
C GLN A 35 -7.75 13.02 -6.72
N GLU A 36 -9.02 12.65 -6.79
CA GLU A 36 -10.10 13.49 -7.34
C GLU A 36 -10.26 14.80 -6.54
N HIS A 37 -10.03 14.76 -5.23
CA HIS A 37 -10.17 15.93 -4.35
C HIS A 37 -8.87 16.73 -4.15
N CYS A 38 -7.72 16.06 -4.13
CA CYS A 38 -6.45 16.68 -3.74
C CYS A 38 -5.52 17.00 -4.91
N HIS A 39 -5.70 16.34 -6.06
CA HIS A 39 -4.92 16.59 -7.28
C HIS A 39 -3.39 16.45 -7.10
N PHE A 40 -2.91 15.42 -6.39
CA PHE A 40 -1.48 15.16 -6.26
C PHE A 40 -0.79 15.01 -7.63
N GLU A 41 0.45 15.47 -7.72
CA GLU A 41 1.33 15.28 -8.86
C GLU A 41 1.98 13.89 -8.86
N GLU A 42 2.59 13.52 -9.98
CA GLU A 42 3.27 12.23 -10.11
C GLU A 42 4.34 12.05 -9.04
N GLY A 43 4.25 10.97 -8.27
CA GLY A 43 5.19 10.62 -7.21
C GLY A 43 4.91 11.25 -5.86
N GLU A 44 3.93 12.15 -5.72
CA GLU A 44 3.61 12.78 -4.43
C GLU A 44 2.83 11.87 -3.48
N LEU A 45 1.93 11.04 -4.01
CA LEU A 45 1.16 10.08 -3.23
C LEU A 45 1.17 8.70 -3.90
N ARG A 46 1.60 7.70 -3.12
CA ARG A 46 1.60 6.29 -3.52
C ARG A 46 1.03 5.42 -2.41
N VAL A 47 0.37 4.35 -2.83
CA VAL A 47 -0.05 3.26 -1.94
C VAL A 47 0.68 1.99 -2.31
N ILE A 48 1.08 1.24 -1.28
CA ILE A 48 1.59 -0.12 -1.42
C ILE A 48 0.55 -1.02 -0.76
N CYS A 49 -0.13 -1.83 -1.56
CA CYS A 49 -1.11 -2.80 -1.08
C CYS A 49 -0.49 -4.19 -1.08
N VAL A 50 -0.63 -4.92 0.02
CA VAL A 50 -0.18 -6.31 0.13
C VAL A 50 -1.34 -7.14 0.66
N GLU A 51 -1.81 -8.07 -0.15
CA GLU A 51 -2.89 -8.98 0.19
C GLU A 51 -2.39 -10.12 1.07
N ALA A 52 -3.26 -10.62 1.96
CA ALA A 52 -2.92 -11.76 2.78
C ALA A 52 -2.69 -13.02 1.93
N GLN A 53 -1.99 -13.98 2.52
CA GLN A 53 -1.72 -15.27 1.87
C GLN A 53 -3.06 -15.96 1.52
N PRO A 54 -3.24 -16.43 0.27
CA PRO A 54 -4.40 -17.23 -0.07
C PRO A 54 -4.35 -18.57 0.68
N ILE A 55 -5.52 -19.16 0.97
CA ILE A 55 -5.64 -20.46 1.66
C ILE A 55 -4.79 -21.54 0.98
N LEU A 56 -4.72 -21.49 -0.35
CA LEU A 56 -3.88 -22.35 -1.18
C LEU A 56 -2.83 -21.49 -1.87
N GLY A 57 -1.57 -21.60 -1.44
CA GLY A 57 -0.44 -20.88 -2.02
C GLY A 57 0.62 -20.53 -0.97
N SER A 58 1.74 -19.98 -1.41
CA SER A 58 2.86 -19.53 -0.56
C SER A 58 3.24 -18.07 -0.79
N THR A 59 2.41 -17.32 -1.52
CA THR A 59 2.74 -15.97 -1.97
C THR A 59 1.80 -14.91 -1.40
N LEU A 60 2.33 -13.71 -1.19
CA LEU A 60 1.55 -12.49 -0.98
C LEU A 60 1.48 -11.71 -2.29
N HIS A 61 0.28 -11.37 -2.74
CA HIS A 61 0.08 -10.49 -3.90
C HIS A 61 0.31 -9.04 -3.47
N TRP A 62 1.13 -8.30 -4.21
CA TRP A 62 1.43 -6.91 -3.91
C TRP A 62 1.23 -6.02 -5.13
N ARG A 63 0.86 -4.77 -4.87
CA ARG A 63 0.63 -3.72 -5.87
C ARG A 63 1.17 -2.39 -5.37
N ILE A 64 1.75 -1.60 -6.26
CA ILE A 64 2.22 -0.24 -6.00
C ILE A 64 1.50 0.69 -6.96
N VAL A 65 0.74 1.64 -6.42
CA VAL A 65 -0.10 2.54 -7.22
C VAL A 65 0.20 3.98 -6.85
N ASP A 66 0.45 4.79 -7.88
CA ASP A 66 0.59 6.24 -7.80
C ASP A 66 -0.77 6.89 -8.00
N ALA A 67 -1.08 7.93 -7.21
CA ALA A 67 -2.36 8.61 -7.27
C ALA A 67 -2.63 9.21 -8.65
N LYS A 68 -1.61 9.81 -9.28
CA LYS A 68 -1.72 10.47 -10.59
C LYS A 68 -1.49 9.51 -11.75
N ARG A 69 -0.45 8.68 -11.64
CA ARG A 69 0.03 7.84 -12.75
C ARG A 69 -0.64 6.46 -12.79
N GLY A 70 -1.27 6.02 -11.70
CA GLY A 70 -1.87 4.70 -11.59
C GLY A 70 -0.85 3.61 -11.25
N MET A 71 -1.10 2.37 -11.68
CA MET A 71 -0.30 1.20 -11.31
C MET A 71 1.15 1.34 -11.78
N LEU A 72 2.09 1.29 -10.84
CA LEU A 72 3.53 1.31 -11.10
C LEU A 72 4.13 -0.09 -11.16
N GLY A 73 3.56 -1.03 -10.41
CA GLY A 73 4.05 -2.40 -10.37
C GLY A 73 3.11 -3.32 -9.62
N GLU A 74 3.14 -4.59 -9.99
CA GLU A 74 2.33 -5.65 -9.42
C GLU A 74 3.15 -6.95 -9.44
N GLY A 75 2.97 -7.80 -8.44
CA GLY A 75 3.63 -9.08 -8.41
C GLY A 75 3.28 -9.91 -7.20
N HIS A 76 4.06 -10.97 -6.99
CA HIS A 76 3.90 -11.89 -5.87
C HIS A 76 5.22 -12.01 -5.14
N ALA A 77 5.16 -12.03 -3.80
CA ALA A 77 6.31 -12.25 -2.94
C ALA A 77 6.16 -13.59 -2.22
N GLU A 78 7.17 -14.45 -2.32
CA GLU A 78 7.21 -15.73 -1.60
C GLU A 78 7.36 -15.49 -0.09
N LEU A 79 6.50 -16.11 0.71
CA LEU A 79 6.52 -16.02 2.17
C LEU A 79 7.84 -16.51 2.76
N SER A 80 8.42 -17.55 2.17
CA SER A 80 9.71 -18.08 2.62
C SER A 80 10.85 -17.07 2.47
N GLU A 81 10.77 -16.19 1.46
CA GLU A 81 11.78 -15.14 1.27
C GLU A 81 11.55 -13.97 2.23
N LEU A 82 10.28 -13.58 2.45
CA LEU A 82 9.94 -12.54 3.43
C LEU A 82 10.34 -12.95 4.86
N ALA A 83 10.13 -14.22 5.23
CA ALA A 83 10.46 -14.76 6.55
C ALA A 83 11.96 -14.75 6.88
N LYS A 84 12.83 -14.67 5.87
CA LYS A 84 14.29 -14.56 6.08
C LYS A 84 14.71 -13.18 6.59
N ARG A 85 13.87 -12.15 6.39
CA ARG A 85 14.16 -10.77 6.78
C ARG A 85 13.45 -10.41 8.08
N LYS A 86 14.00 -9.44 8.81
CA LYS A 86 13.26 -8.84 9.93
C LYS A 86 12.33 -7.75 9.39
N PRO A 87 11.16 -7.52 10.02
CA PRO A 87 10.22 -6.47 9.59
C PRO A 87 10.83 -5.06 9.57
N TRP A 88 11.88 -4.83 10.35
CA TRP A 88 12.61 -3.55 10.45
C TRP A 88 13.91 -3.52 9.62
N ASP A 89 14.15 -4.54 8.82
CA ASP A 89 15.35 -4.64 7.96
C ASP A 89 15.07 -3.97 6.61
N TYR A 90 15.19 -2.64 6.59
CA TYR A 90 14.89 -1.79 5.43
C TYR A 90 16.03 -1.70 4.40
N GLY A 91 17.15 -2.43 4.60
CA GLY A 91 18.37 -2.31 3.79
C GLY A 91 19.22 -1.09 4.17
N GLU A 92 20.30 -0.81 3.43
CA GLU A 92 21.07 0.43 3.60
C GLU A 92 20.20 1.62 3.15
N THR A 93 19.96 2.56 4.07
CA THR A 93 19.22 3.82 3.85
C THR A 93 20.02 4.84 3.05
#